data_AF-A0A346KN60-F1
#
_entry.id   AF-A0A346KN60-F1
#
_cell.length_a   1.000
_cell.length_b   1.000
_cell.length_c   1.000
_cell.angle_alpha   90.00
_cell.angle_beta   90.00
_cell.angle_gamma   90.00
#
_symmetry.space_group_name_H-M   'P 1'
#
loop_
_entity.id
_entity.type
_entity.pdbx_description
1 polymer ?
#
loop_
_entity_poly.entity_id
_entity_poly.type
_entity_poly.pdbx_seq_one_letter_code
_entity_poly.pdbx_strand_id
1 'polypeptide(L)'
;MNKELLIFTILIFLMFFIILFFLTTNNNSIHPIWMIISILIFSMLICMNLSIWQSNYIYSIMLFLIMISGLLIIFLYFTSLISNDQNKLNNYNFYLLMLFILNWLLLISFMYFNFPWSNLFKNKFNYNDSIMILKFNEMNFQNIINLYEYPYNNMTISSMFYLLISLFTIIKICSIKLFTMRKIN
;
A
#
# COMPACT_ATOMS: atom_id res chain seq x y z
N MET A 1 14.97 5.33 -17.66
CA MET A 1 15.21 6.44 -16.69
C MET A 1 14.16 7.55 -16.73
N ASN A 2 14.15 8.51 -17.68
CA ASN A 2 13.21 9.66 -17.59
C ASN A 2 11.72 9.26 -17.64
N LYS A 3 11.36 8.24 -18.42
CA LYS A 3 9.98 7.71 -18.47
C LYS A 3 9.57 6.96 -17.21
N GLU A 4 10.46 6.16 -16.63
CA GLU A 4 10.21 5.46 -15.36
C GLU A 4 10.11 6.42 -14.20
N LEU A 5 10.98 7.43 -14.14
CA LEU A 5 10.89 8.53 -13.17
C LEU A 5 9.57 9.27 -13.31
N LEU A 6 9.09 9.51 -14.53
CA LEU A 6 7.78 10.14 -14.74
C LEU A 6 6.62 9.24 -14.32
N ILE A 7 6.66 7.95 -14.64
CA ILE A 7 5.61 7.02 -14.18
C ILE A 7 5.61 6.96 -12.66
N PHE A 8 6.79 6.95 -12.04
CA PHE A 8 6.94 6.99 -10.60
C PHE A 8 6.40 8.28 -9.98
N THR A 9 6.69 9.45 -10.56
CA THR A 9 6.09 10.70 -10.07
C THR A 9 4.58 10.70 -10.22
N ILE A 10 4.02 10.22 -11.35
CA ILE A 10 2.57 10.05 -11.52
C ILE A 10 1.98 9.16 -10.41
N LEU A 11 2.60 8.01 -10.14
CA LEU A 11 2.10 7.07 -9.16
C LEU A 11 2.16 7.64 -7.74
N ILE A 12 3.25 8.32 -7.34
CA ILE A 12 3.27 9.06 -6.06
C ILE A 12 2.15 10.09 -6.00
N PHE A 13 1.90 10.80 -7.08
CA PHE A 13 0.85 11.81 -7.12
C PHE A 13 -0.56 11.19 -6.97
N LEU A 14 -0.81 10.03 -7.58
CA LEU A 14 -2.04 9.27 -7.37
C LEU A 14 -2.23 8.88 -5.89
N MET A 15 -1.14 8.56 -5.17
CA MET A 15 -1.19 8.28 -3.73
C MET A 15 -1.64 9.48 -2.92
N PHE A 16 -1.07 10.65 -3.19
CA PHE A 16 -1.45 11.88 -2.50
C PHE A 16 -2.93 12.19 -2.72
N PHE A 17 -3.47 11.93 -3.91
CA PHE A 17 -4.89 12.14 -4.17
C PHE A 17 -5.80 11.20 -3.41
N ILE A 18 -5.44 9.93 -3.25
CA ILE A 18 -6.23 9.00 -2.43
C ILE A 18 -6.26 9.50 -0.98
N ILE A 19 -5.11 9.89 -0.43
CA ILE A 19 -5.02 10.40 0.96
C ILE A 19 -5.87 11.66 1.13
N LEU A 20 -5.76 12.61 0.19
CA LEU A 20 -6.54 13.85 0.23
C LEU A 20 -8.05 13.58 0.12
N PHE A 21 -8.49 12.61 -0.68
CA PHE A 21 -9.91 12.24 -0.77
C PHE A 21 -10.48 11.72 0.55
N PHE A 22 -9.70 10.98 1.34
CA PHE A 22 -10.16 10.53 2.66
C PHE A 22 -10.19 11.65 3.69
N LEU A 23 -9.26 12.60 3.62
CA LEU A 23 -9.27 13.78 4.48
C LEU A 23 -10.48 14.68 4.21
N THR A 24 -11.06 14.64 3.00
CA THR A 24 -12.22 15.47 2.64
C THR A 24 -13.55 14.88 3.10
N THR A 25 -13.59 13.55 3.32
CA THR A 25 -14.74 12.86 3.90
C THR A 25 -14.74 13.01 5.42
N ASN A 26 -15.91 13.29 6.02
CA ASN A 26 -16.00 13.38 7.47
C ASN A 26 -15.70 12.01 8.13
N ASN A 27 -14.60 11.93 8.88
CA ASN A 27 -14.09 10.70 9.50
C ASN A 27 -15.12 9.92 10.34
N ASN A 28 -16.17 10.58 10.85
CA ASN A 28 -17.15 9.95 11.73
C ASN A 28 -18.27 9.20 10.98
N SER A 29 -18.42 9.38 9.67
CA SER A 29 -19.52 8.80 8.89
C SER A 29 -19.07 7.82 7.79
N ILE A 30 -17.78 7.52 7.71
CA ILE A 30 -17.25 6.63 6.68
C ILE A 30 -17.48 5.20 7.14
N HIS A 31 -18.29 4.44 6.39
CA HIS A 31 -18.41 3.01 6.63
C HIS A 31 -17.04 2.34 6.39
N PRO A 32 -16.56 1.49 7.31
CA PRO A 32 -15.20 0.95 7.28
C PRO A 32 -14.88 0.13 6.02
N ILE A 33 -15.88 -0.42 5.32
CA ILE A 33 -15.69 -1.01 3.97
C ILE A 33 -15.03 -0.02 2.99
N TRP A 34 -15.42 1.26 2.98
CA TRP A 34 -14.81 2.26 2.09
C TRP A 34 -13.36 2.54 2.48
N MET A 35 -13.06 2.48 3.77
CA MET A 35 -11.70 2.56 4.28
C MET A 35 -10.86 1.35 3.84
N ILE A 36 -11.42 0.14 3.82
CA ILE A 36 -10.71 -1.06 3.37
C ILE A 36 -10.43 -1.01 1.87
N ILE A 37 -11.43 -0.60 1.07
CA ILE A 37 -11.28 -0.49 -0.40
C ILE A 37 -10.19 0.52 -0.75
N SER A 38 -10.10 1.64 -0.04
CA SER A 38 -9.04 2.62 -0.31
C SER A 38 -7.67 2.16 0.11
N ILE A 39 -7.55 1.47 1.24
CA ILE A 39 -6.27 0.89 1.65
C ILE A 39 -5.82 -0.17 0.63
N LEU A 40 -6.74 -0.94 0.02
CA LEU A 40 -6.42 -1.86 -1.07
C LEU A 40 -5.85 -1.13 -2.29
N ILE A 41 -6.52 -0.07 -2.76
CA ILE A 41 -6.05 0.72 -3.92
C ILE A 41 -4.71 1.38 -3.63
N PHE A 42 -4.53 1.93 -2.42
CA PHE A 42 -3.27 2.51 -1.99
C PHE A 42 -2.15 1.46 -1.95
N SER A 43 -2.40 0.27 -1.38
CA SER A 43 -1.39 -0.80 -1.34
C SER A 43 -0.97 -1.28 -2.74
N MET A 44 -1.91 -1.34 -3.69
CA MET A 44 -1.65 -1.67 -5.09
C MET A 44 -0.68 -0.67 -5.74
N LEU A 45 -0.94 0.63 -5.55
CA LEU A 45 -0.08 1.68 -6.09
C LEU A 45 1.32 1.67 -5.46
N ILE A 46 1.47 1.24 -4.19
CA ILE A 46 2.79 1.15 -3.53
C ILE A 46 3.59 0.04 -4.19
N CYS A 47 2.96 -1.11 -4.44
CA CYS A 47 3.60 -2.24 -5.09
C CYS A 47 4.08 -1.87 -6.50
N MET A 48 3.28 -1.10 -7.24
CA MET A 48 3.67 -0.58 -8.57
C MET A 48 4.82 0.44 -8.48
N ASN A 49 4.87 1.26 -7.44
CA ASN A 49 5.99 2.19 -7.23
C ASN A 49 7.30 1.46 -6.93
N LEU A 50 7.24 0.43 -6.09
CA LEU A 50 8.41 -0.37 -5.72
C LEU A 50 8.95 -1.17 -6.91
N SER A 51 8.08 -1.68 -7.79
CA SER A 51 8.49 -2.43 -8.97
C SER A 51 9.25 -1.57 -9.98
N ILE A 52 8.96 -0.27 -10.07
CA ILE A 52 9.69 0.67 -10.95
C ILE A 52 11.05 1.05 -10.35
N TRP A 53 11.15 1.08 -9.03
CA TRP A 53 12.35 1.53 -8.31
C TRP A 53 13.44 0.47 -8.20
N GLN A 54 13.06 -0.79 -8.08
CA GLN A 54 14.02 -1.87 -7.84
C GLN A 54 14.24 -2.69 -9.10
N SER A 55 15.50 -3.09 -9.32
CA SER A 55 15.85 -4.06 -10.37
C SER A 55 15.19 -5.43 -10.16
N ASN A 56 14.69 -5.71 -8.94
CA ASN A 56 14.20 -7.02 -8.53
C ASN A 56 12.75 -6.90 -8.08
N TYR A 57 11.85 -7.49 -8.85
CA TYR A 57 10.42 -7.46 -8.54
C TYR A 57 10.03 -8.27 -7.29
N ILE A 58 10.92 -9.09 -6.74
CA ILE A 58 10.62 -10.01 -5.63
C ILE A 58 10.11 -9.29 -4.38
N TYR A 59 10.65 -8.11 -4.05
CA TYR A 59 10.20 -7.34 -2.90
C TYR A 59 8.81 -6.73 -3.12
N SER A 60 8.53 -6.22 -4.33
CA SER A 60 7.19 -5.74 -4.68
C SER A 60 6.14 -6.86 -4.61
N ILE A 61 6.50 -8.08 -5.01
CA ILE A 61 5.62 -9.25 -4.95
C ILE A 61 5.40 -9.71 -3.51
N MET A 62 6.45 -9.76 -2.68
CA MET A 62 6.32 -10.10 -1.25
C MET A 62 5.43 -9.10 -0.52
N LEU A 63 5.62 -7.80 -0.76
CA LEU A 63 4.80 -6.75 -0.13
C LEU A 63 3.34 -6.84 -0.57
N PHE A 64 3.09 -7.14 -1.85
CA PHE A 64 1.74 -7.33 -2.37
C PHE A 64 0.99 -8.47 -1.67
N LEU A 65 1.63 -9.63 -1.51
CA LEU A 65 1.04 -10.80 -0.86
C LEU A 65 0.73 -10.53 0.63
N ILE A 66 1.68 -9.92 1.34
CA ILE A 66 1.51 -9.61 2.77
C ILE A 66 0.35 -8.62 2.95
N MET A 67 0.29 -7.56 2.14
CA MET A 67 -0.76 -6.54 2.27
C MET A 67 -2.15 -7.05 1.94
N ILE A 68 -2.33 -7.85 0.87
CA ILE A 68 -3.64 -8.43 0.55
C ILE A 68 -4.10 -9.39 1.64
N SER A 69 -3.21 -10.27 2.13
CA SER A 69 -3.59 -11.26 3.14
C SER A 69 -4.09 -10.60 4.42
N GLY A 70 -3.43 -9.55 4.91
CA GLY A 70 -3.85 -8.79 6.09
C GLY A 70 -5.17 -8.03 5.88
N LEU A 71 -5.37 -7.42 4.72
CA LEU A 71 -6.58 -6.63 4.43
C LEU A 71 -7.84 -7.50 4.29
N LEU A 72 -7.71 -8.72 3.77
CA LEU A 72 -8.82 -9.67 3.69
C LEU A 72 -9.29 -10.15 5.06
N ILE A 73 -8.37 -10.37 6.01
CA ILE A 73 -8.71 -10.76 7.38
C ILE A 73 -9.49 -9.64 8.07
N ILE A 74 -9.05 -8.38 7.88
CA ILE A 74 -9.73 -7.19 8.40
C ILE A 74 -11.13 -7.04 7.77
N PHE A 75 -11.26 -7.30 6.47
CA PHE A 75 -12.55 -7.29 5.78
C PHE A 75 -13.54 -8.29 6.38
N LEU A 76 -13.12 -9.54 6.58
CA LEU A 76 -13.96 -10.57 7.19
C LEU A 76 -14.43 -10.15 8.59
N TYR A 77 -13.51 -9.65 9.42
CA TYR A 77 -13.85 -9.17 10.76
C TYR A 77 -14.91 -8.08 10.74
N PHE A 78 -14.75 -7.05 9.92
CA PHE A 78 -15.72 -5.95 9.85
C PHE A 78 -17.06 -6.35 9.25
N THR A 79 -17.10 -7.21 8.23
CA THR A 79 -18.38 -7.73 7.70
C THR A 79 -19.19 -8.51 8.74
N SER A 80 -18.52 -9.14 9.70
CA SER A 80 -19.19 -9.91 10.76
C SER A 80 -19.76 -9.06 11.90
N LEU A 81 -19.26 -7.83 12.09
CA LEU A 81 -19.59 -6.97 13.23
C LEU A 81 -20.56 -5.85 12.93
N ILE A 82 -20.68 -5.45 11.66
CA ILE A 82 -21.43 -4.27 11.29
C ILE A 82 -22.82 -4.69 10.84
N SER A 83 -23.83 -4.27 11.61
CA SER A 83 -25.20 -4.15 11.14
C SER A 83 -25.20 -3.33 9.84
N ASN A 84 -25.97 -3.74 8.82
CA ASN A 84 -26.12 -3.12 7.50
C ASN A 84 -26.56 -1.63 7.52
N ASP A 85 -25.84 -0.76 8.23
CA ASP A 85 -26.15 0.65 8.32
C ASP A 85 -25.83 1.32 6.99
N GLN A 86 -26.84 1.99 6.46
CA GLN A 86 -26.74 2.71 5.20
C GLN A 86 -25.62 3.74 5.28
N ASN A 87 -24.75 3.71 4.28
CA ASN A 87 -23.59 4.55 4.22
C ASN A 87 -24.01 6.03 4.01
N LYS A 88 -23.90 6.85 5.06
CA LYS A 88 -24.25 8.28 5.01
C LYS A 88 -23.09 9.08 4.40
N LEU A 89 -22.92 8.96 3.08
CA LEU A 89 -21.95 9.74 2.29
C LEU A 89 -22.38 11.19 2.02
N ASN A 90 -23.46 11.68 2.65
CA ASN A 90 -24.10 12.92 2.20
C ASN A 90 -23.49 14.23 2.76
N ASN A 91 -22.55 14.17 3.71
CA ASN A 91 -21.93 15.37 4.26
C ASN A 91 -20.52 15.58 3.69
N TYR A 92 -20.44 15.98 2.42
CA TYR A 92 -19.21 16.51 1.85
C TYR A 92 -19.01 17.95 2.30
N ASN A 93 -17.87 18.24 2.90
CA ASN A 93 -17.50 19.61 3.22
C ASN A 93 -17.01 20.30 1.93
N PHE A 94 -17.80 21.24 1.41
CA PHE A 94 -17.48 21.98 0.19
C PHE A 94 -16.08 22.64 0.22
N TYR A 95 -15.64 23.10 1.39
CA TYR A 95 -14.31 23.70 1.54
C TYR A 95 -13.18 22.68 1.28
N LEU A 96 -13.32 21.48 1.82
CA LEU A 96 -12.38 20.39 1.61
C LEU A 96 -12.38 19.94 0.14
N LEU A 97 -13.55 19.90 -0.51
CA LEU A 97 -13.66 19.56 -1.92
C LEU A 97 -12.97 20.61 -2.81
N MET A 98 -13.03 21.89 -2.46
CA MET A 98 -12.35 22.94 -3.21
C MET A 98 -10.82 22.89 -3.05
N LEU A 99 -10.33 22.58 -1.84
CA LEU A 99 -8.90 22.31 -1.61
C LEU A 99 -8.40 21.12 -2.44
N PHE A 100 -9.21 20.08 -2.59
CA PHE A 100 -8.88 18.93 -3.44
C PHE A 100 -8.71 19.35 -4.91
N ILE A 101 -9.64 20.14 -5.45
CA ILE A 101 -9.59 20.63 -6.84
C ILE A 101 -8.36 21.55 -7.07
N LEU A 102 -8.05 22.43 -6.12
CA LEU A 102 -6.87 23.30 -6.20
C LEU A 102 -5.57 22.50 -6.24
N ASN A 103 -5.45 21.47 -5.39
CA ASN A 103 -4.30 20.57 -5.42
C ASN A 103 -4.19 19.81 -6.75
N TRP A 104 -5.31 19.44 -7.37
CA TRP A 104 -5.31 18.82 -8.69
C TRP A 104 -4.79 19.76 -9.78
N LEU A 105 -5.22 21.03 -9.77
CA LEU A 105 -4.79 22.02 -10.76
C LEU A 105 -3.29 22.33 -10.64
N LEU A 106 -2.77 22.44 -9.42
CA LEU A 106 -1.33 22.61 -9.15
C LEU A 106 -0.50 21.43 -9.66
N LEU A 107 -1.08 20.24 -9.66
CA LEU A 107 -0.39 19.04 -10.11
C LEU A 107 -0.30 18.95 -11.63
N ILE A 108 -1.41 19.27 -12.31
CA ILE A 108 -1.46 19.32 -13.77
C ILE A 108 -0.45 20.35 -14.29
N SER A 109 -0.35 21.52 -13.63
CA SER A 109 0.63 22.53 -14.01
C SER A 109 2.06 22.04 -13.78
N PHE A 110 2.37 21.42 -12.64
CA PHE A 110 3.71 20.89 -12.36
C PHE A 110 4.15 19.84 -13.38
N MET A 111 3.25 18.94 -13.79
CA MET A 111 3.53 17.92 -14.81
C MET A 111 3.78 18.54 -16.18
N TYR A 112 2.98 19.54 -16.55
CA TYR A 112 3.12 20.21 -17.84
C TYR A 112 4.45 20.98 -17.97
N PHE A 113 4.92 21.60 -16.88
CA PHE A 113 6.17 22.37 -16.88
C PHE A 113 7.41 21.47 -16.87
N ASN A 114 7.41 20.39 -16.10
CA ASN A 114 8.64 19.61 -15.88
C ASN A 114 8.87 18.49 -16.89
N PHE A 115 7.82 18.01 -17.57
CA PHE A 115 7.95 16.90 -18.51
C PHE A 115 7.10 17.13 -19.76
N PRO A 116 7.68 17.59 -20.87
CA PRO A 116 6.95 17.66 -22.12
C PRO A 116 6.55 16.24 -22.56
N TRP A 117 5.25 16.05 -22.79
CA TRP A 117 4.64 14.76 -23.16
C TRP A 117 5.30 14.11 -24.39
N SER A 118 5.96 14.93 -25.23
CA SER A 118 6.73 14.52 -26.41
C SER A 118 7.91 13.59 -26.09
N ASN A 119 8.49 13.65 -24.89
CA ASN A 119 9.61 12.78 -24.49
C ASN A 119 9.16 11.39 -24.03
N LEU A 120 7.86 11.17 -23.77
CA LEU A 120 7.36 9.88 -23.27
C LEU A 120 7.16 8.82 -24.36
N PHE A 121 6.99 9.25 -25.60
CA PHE A 121 6.80 8.37 -26.76
C PHE A 121 8.07 8.16 -27.58
N LYS A 122 9.15 8.90 -27.30
CA LYS A 122 10.35 8.91 -28.16
C LYS A 122 11.37 7.81 -27.87
N ASN A 123 11.23 7.08 -26.77
CA ASN A 123 12.12 5.96 -26.49
C ASN A 123 11.56 4.69 -27.13
N LYS A 124 12.08 4.39 -28.32
CA LYS A 124 12.01 3.07 -28.96
C LYS A 124 12.43 2.02 -27.94
N PHE A 125 11.63 0.97 -27.82
CA PHE A 125 11.96 -0.24 -27.07
C PHE A 125 13.30 -0.78 -27.58
N ASN A 126 14.37 -0.54 -26.83
CA ASN A 126 15.66 -1.20 -27.08
C ASN A 126 15.50 -2.67 -26.69
N TYR A 127 15.34 -3.51 -27.70
CA TYR A 127 15.12 -4.95 -27.60
C TYR A 127 16.37 -5.75 -27.14
N ASN A 128 17.38 -5.08 -26.58
CA ASN A 128 18.63 -5.70 -26.13
C ASN A 128 18.63 -6.14 -24.66
N ASP A 129 17.58 -5.83 -23.89
CA ASP A 129 17.52 -6.19 -22.46
C ASP A 129 17.20 -7.67 -22.23
N SER A 130 16.75 -8.42 -23.24
CA SER A 130 16.36 -9.83 -23.11
C SER A 130 17.52 -10.76 -22.70
N ILE A 131 18.76 -10.42 -23.08
CA ILE A 131 19.96 -11.20 -22.74
C ILE A 131 20.45 -10.89 -21.31
N MET A 132 20.07 -9.75 -20.74
CA MET A 132 20.44 -9.36 -19.38
C MET A 132 19.56 -10.05 -18.32
N ILE A 133 18.33 -10.44 -18.67
CA ILE A 133 17.35 -11.10 -17.79
C ILE A 133 17.91 -12.40 -17.18
N LEU A 134 18.69 -13.17 -17.96
CA LEU A 134 19.25 -14.45 -17.50
C LEU A 134 20.39 -14.29 -16.49
N LYS A 135 21.19 -13.22 -16.58
CA LYS A 135 22.26 -12.90 -15.61
C LYS A 135 21.75 -12.14 -14.38
N PHE A 136 20.62 -11.44 -14.50
CA PHE A 136 20.01 -10.73 -13.38
C PHE A 136 19.52 -11.67 -12.27
N ASN A 137 19.00 -12.85 -12.62
CA ASN A 137 18.44 -13.76 -11.62
C ASN A 137 19.46 -14.19 -10.55
N GLU A 138 20.74 -14.39 -10.87
CA GLU A 138 21.73 -14.83 -9.86
C GLU A 138 22.11 -13.72 -8.87
N MET A 139 22.41 -12.51 -9.34
CA MET A 139 22.77 -11.37 -8.47
C MET A 139 21.59 -10.85 -7.64
N ASN A 140 20.36 -11.05 -8.12
CA ASN A 140 19.17 -10.46 -7.53
C ASN A 140 18.69 -11.15 -6.24
N PHE A 141 18.94 -12.46 -6.12
CA PHE A 141 18.57 -13.23 -4.93
C PHE A 141 19.65 -13.21 -3.84
N GLN A 142 20.88 -12.78 -4.17
CA GLN A 142 21.98 -12.67 -3.21
C GLN A 142 21.59 -11.84 -1.98
N ASN A 143 20.86 -10.74 -2.17
CA ASN A 143 20.41 -9.87 -1.07
C ASN A 143 19.49 -10.59 -0.07
N ILE A 144 18.67 -11.54 -0.52
CA ILE A 144 17.79 -12.31 0.38
C ILE A 144 18.61 -13.34 1.14
N ILE A 145 19.57 -13.98 0.48
CA ILE A 145 20.45 -14.98 1.09
C ILE A 145 21.32 -14.33 2.18
N ASN A 146 21.78 -13.10 1.96
CA ASN A 146 22.55 -12.32 2.93
C ASN A 146 21.80 -12.08 4.26
N LEU A 147 20.46 -12.16 4.30
CA LEU A 147 19.70 -12.06 5.57
C LEU A 147 19.91 -13.28 6.47
N TYR A 148 20.18 -14.46 5.89
CA TYR A 148 20.44 -15.69 6.61
C TYR A 148 21.92 -15.88 6.96
N GLU A 149 22.80 -15.15 6.29
CA GLU A 149 24.24 -15.20 6.56
C GLU A 149 24.66 -14.23 7.68
N TYR A 150 25.82 -14.50 8.27
CA TYR A 150 26.43 -13.59 9.24
C TYR A 150 26.90 -12.30 8.52
N PRO A 151 26.67 -11.09 9.06
CA PRO A 151 26.22 -10.75 10.41
C PRO A 151 24.70 -10.52 10.57
N TYR A 152 23.93 -10.57 9.48
CA TYR A 152 22.52 -10.17 9.50
C TYR A 152 21.56 -11.24 10.05
N ASN A 153 22.00 -12.48 10.20
CA ASN A 153 21.23 -13.59 10.78
C ASN A 153 20.65 -13.29 12.19
N ASN A 154 21.22 -12.33 12.94
CA ASN A 154 20.62 -11.93 14.21
C ASN A 154 19.21 -11.32 14.03
N MET A 155 18.96 -10.62 12.92
CA MET A 155 17.65 -10.05 12.62
C MET A 155 16.62 -11.14 12.33
N THR A 156 16.98 -12.19 11.59
CA THR A 156 16.07 -13.32 11.32
C THR A 156 15.76 -14.11 12.58
N ILE A 157 16.75 -14.35 13.45
CA ILE A 157 16.52 -15.01 14.75
C ILE A 157 15.57 -14.16 15.61
N SER A 158 15.73 -12.84 15.63
CA SER A 158 14.84 -11.95 16.38
C SER A 158 13.40 -11.96 15.88
N SER A 159 13.17 -12.04 14.55
CA SER A 159 11.83 -12.08 13.97
C SER A 159 11.11 -13.40 14.26
N MET A 160 11.83 -14.53 14.33
CA MET A 160 11.27 -15.81 14.75
C MET A 160 10.79 -15.77 16.20
N PHE A 161 11.59 -15.22 17.12
CA PHE A 161 11.16 -15.02 18.50
C PHE A 161 9.96 -14.08 18.60
N TYR A 162 9.93 -12.98 17.82
CA TYR A 162 8.80 -12.07 17.78
C TYR A 162 7.50 -12.79 17.35
N LEU A 163 7.53 -13.58 16.28
CA LEU A 163 6.37 -14.34 15.81
C LEU A 163 5.90 -15.36 16.87
N LEU A 164 6.83 -16.05 17.53
CA LEU A 164 6.52 -17.02 18.58
C LEU A 164 5.87 -16.35 19.81
N ILE A 165 6.41 -15.22 20.26
CA ILE A 165 5.82 -14.43 21.35
C ILE A 165 4.42 -13.93 20.94
N SER A 166 4.27 -13.44 19.71
CA SER A 166 2.98 -12.96 19.21
C SER A 166 1.92 -14.05 19.25
N LEU A 167 2.25 -15.28 18.84
CA LEU A 167 1.33 -16.42 18.92
C LEU A 167 0.89 -16.71 20.36
N PHE A 168 1.82 -16.77 21.32
CA PHE A 168 1.46 -16.98 22.74
C PHE A 168 0.58 -15.85 23.28
N THR A 169 0.85 -14.59 22.92
CA THR A 169 0.01 -13.47 23.33
C THR A 169 -1.40 -13.55 22.74
N ILE A 170 -1.54 -13.91 21.46
CA ILE A 170 -2.84 -14.07 20.80
C ILE A 170 -3.64 -15.19 21.47
N ILE A 171 -3.03 -16.36 21.73
CA ILE A 171 -3.69 -17.47 22.44
C ILE A 171 -4.17 -17.01 23.82
N LYS A 172 -3.32 -16.29 24.56
CA LYS A 172 -3.68 -15.75 25.88
C LYS A 172 -4.87 -14.79 25.78
N ILE A 173 -4.86 -13.85 24.83
CA ILE A 173 -5.96 -12.89 24.61
C ILE A 173 -7.27 -13.62 24.26
N CYS A 174 -7.22 -14.58 23.33
CA CYS A 174 -8.40 -15.37 22.94
C CYS A 174 -8.96 -16.23 24.08
N SER A 175 -8.11 -16.69 25.01
CA SER A 175 -8.53 -17.52 26.14
C SER A 175 -9.21 -16.76 27.29
N ILE A 176 -9.12 -15.42 27.31
CA ILE A 176 -9.79 -14.58 28.31
C ILE A 176 -11.30 -14.62 28.01
N LYS A 177 -12.03 -15.43 28.77
CA LYS A 177 -13.50 -15.44 28.72
C LYS A 177 -14.03 -14.10 29.22
N LEU A 178 -14.56 -13.28 28.31
CA LEU A 178 -15.37 -12.13 28.65
C LEU A 178 -16.64 -12.61 29.34
N PHE A 179 -16.75 -12.43 30.65
CA PHE A 179 -18.06 -12.42 31.30
C PHE A 179 -18.92 -11.34 30.62
N THR A 180 -20.21 -11.62 30.45
CA THR A 180 -21.12 -10.74 29.73
C THR A 180 -21.08 -9.34 30.35
N MET A 181 -20.55 -8.37 29.62
CA MET A 181 -20.68 -6.94 29.94
C MET A 181 -22.10 -6.48 29.59
N ARG A 182 -23.10 -7.12 30.19
CA ARG A 182 -24.45 -6.54 30.27
C ARG A 182 -24.31 -5.35 31.20
N LYS A 183 -24.62 -4.15 30.70
CA LYS A 183 -24.97 -3.04 31.60
C LYS A 183 -26.14 -3.52 32.44
N ILE A 184 -25.89 -3.75 33.73
CA ILE A 184 -26.95 -3.87 34.71
C ILE A 184 -27.33 -2.41 35.03
N ASN A 185 -28.45 -2.01 34.44
CA ASN A 185 -29.22 -0.76 34.59
C ASN A 185 -28.65 0.51 33.95
#